data_AF-A0A954R643-F1
#
_entry.id   AF-A0A954R643-F1
#
_cell.length_a   1.000
_cell.length_b   1.000
_cell.length_c   1.000
_cell.angle_alpha   90.00
_cell.angle_beta   90.00
_cell.angle_gamma   90.00
#
_symmetry.space_group_name_H-M   'P 1'
#
loop_
_entity.id
_entity.type
_entity.pdbx_description
1 polymer ?
#
loop_
_entity_poly.entity_id
_entity_poly.type
_entity_poly.pdbx_seq_one_letter_code
_entity_poly.pdbx_strand_id
1 'polypeptide(L)'
;MSDITVAQALTTAFLTGEPDLDQIVDRWSVTLGRRWRWLRPLAVRLLANLDEADQRREAAVAWFLFLDRGFQRACDNHDVDVAQWIHITRPPMRPIAAARDWQVPSICTPGELADWLDVEPNRLEWYADLRSLESYWPQNKLRHYHYRLLEKRFGQVRVIESPKPRLKQIQRQILTGILDHIPPHPAAHGFRRGCSINSFARPHVGKRIVVRIDLQDFFPSISQFRIRAL
;
A
#
# COMPACT_ATOMS: atom_id res chain seq x y z
N MET A 1 2.64 -18.83 26.58
CA MET A 1 2.74 -17.61 25.74
C MET A 1 1.36 -16.97 25.63
N SER A 2 1.19 -15.69 25.28
CA SER A 2 -0.17 -15.09 25.17
C SER A 2 -0.85 -15.49 23.87
N ASP A 3 -2.18 -15.68 23.87
CA ASP A 3 -2.97 -15.98 22.65
C ASP A 3 -2.76 -14.94 21.55
N ILE A 4 -2.54 -13.68 21.94
CA ILE A 4 -2.21 -12.57 21.04
C ILE A 4 -0.91 -12.88 20.28
N THR A 5 0.11 -13.38 20.96
CA THR A 5 1.41 -13.71 20.36
C THR A 5 1.28 -14.85 19.37
N VAL A 6 0.50 -15.89 19.69
CA VAL A 6 0.23 -17.01 18.78
C VAL A 6 -0.55 -16.51 17.55
N ALA A 7 -1.58 -15.70 17.74
CA ALA A 7 -2.35 -15.10 16.64
C ALA A 7 -1.47 -14.24 15.73
N GLN A 8 -0.55 -13.45 16.28
CA GLN A 8 0.42 -12.65 15.52
C GLN A 8 1.39 -13.53 14.70
N ALA A 9 1.89 -14.62 15.30
CA ALA A 9 2.77 -15.56 14.60
C ALA A 9 2.05 -16.25 13.43
N LEU A 10 0.81 -16.70 13.63
CA LEU A 10 -0.02 -17.29 12.58
C LEU A 10 -0.41 -16.27 11.50
N THR A 11 -0.66 -15.02 11.87
CA THR A 11 -0.90 -13.92 10.93
C THR A 11 0.32 -13.72 10.02
N THR A 12 1.50 -13.62 10.62
CA THR A 12 2.75 -13.45 9.88
C THR A 12 2.95 -14.61 8.91
N ALA A 13 2.82 -15.86 9.39
CA ALA A 13 2.94 -17.05 8.56
C ALA A 13 1.89 -17.14 7.43
N PHE A 14 0.68 -16.62 7.65
CA PHE A 14 -0.36 -16.53 6.62
C PHE A 14 0.05 -15.55 5.51
N LEU A 15 0.55 -14.37 5.87
CA LEU A 15 0.95 -13.31 4.93
C LEU A 15 2.23 -13.65 4.13
N THR A 16 3.02 -14.63 4.57
CA THR A 16 4.25 -15.05 3.86
C THR A 16 3.99 -15.75 2.52
N GLY A 17 2.83 -16.37 2.29
CA GLY A 17 2.59 -17.17 1.07
C GLY A 17 1.13 -17.23 0.66
N GLU A 18 0.84 -17.81 -0.52
CA GLU A 18 -0.49 -17.82 -1.12
C GLU A 18 -1.59 -18.28 -0.14
N PRO A 19 -2.81 -17.71 -0.22
CA PRO A 19 -3.95 -18.07 0.60
C PRO A 19 -4.59 -19.41 0.16
N ASP A 20 -3.75 -20.38 -0.15
CA ASP A 20 -4.15 -21.77 -0.43
C ASP A 20 -4.28 -22.55 0.87
N LEU A 21 -5.36 -23.34 1.00
CA LEU A 21 -5.72 -24.01 2.24
C LEU A 21 -4.59 -24.92 2.76
N ASP A 22 -3.99 -25.73 1.90
CA ASP A 22 -2.99 -26.71 2.33
C ASP A 22 -1.67 -26.01 2.65
N GLN A 23 -1.28 -25.01 1.85
CA GLN A 23 -0.10 -24.21 2.14
C GLN A 23 -0.23 -23.40 3.45
N ILE A 24 -1.41 -22.86 3.77
CA ILE A 24 -1.66 -22.17 5.04
C ILE A 24 -1.44 -23.13 6.20
N VAL A 25 -2.05 -24.32 6.14
CA VAL A 25 -1.93 -25.33 7.20
C VAL A 25 -0.48 -25.77 7.36
N ASP A 26 0.26 -25.95 6.27
CA ASP A 26 1.68 -26.31 6.30
C ASP A 26 2.51 -25.23 7.01
N ARG A 27 2.35 -23.96 6.61
CA ARG A 27 3.08 -22.83 7.25
C ARG A 27 2.74 -22.70 8.73
N TRP A 28 1.45 -22.75 9.08
CA TRP A 28 1.03 -22.70 10.49
C TRP A 28 1.54 -23.91 11.30
N SER A 29 1.63 -25.09 10.69
CA SER A 29 2.19 -26.27 11.34
C SER A 29 3.67 -26.08 11.66
N VAL A 30 4.42 -25.47 10.75
CA VAL A 30 5.83 -25.10 10.99
C VAL A 30 5.92 -24.07 12.11
N THR A 31 5.10 -23.01 12.07
CA THR A 31 5.08 -21.95 13.09
C THR A 31 4.86 -22.49 14.50
N LEU A 32 3.93 -23.44 14.66
CA LEU A 32 3.58 -24.04 15.94
C LEU A 32 4.38 -25.32 16.25
N GLY A 33 5.29 -25.74 15.36
CA GLY A 33 6.08 -26.97 15.49
C GLY A 33 5.29 -28.27 15.40
N ARG A 34 3.98 -28.20 15.10
CA ARG A 34 3.07 -29.36 15.03
C ARG A 34 1.90 -29.09 14.11
N ARG A 35 1.53 -30.11 13.31
CA ARG A 35 0.30 -30.11 12.51
C ARG A 35 -0.93 -30.42 13.36
N TRP A 36 -1.48 -29.39 14.02
CA TRP A 36 -2.69 -29.55 14.82
C TRP A 36 -3.94 -29.76 13.97
N ARG A 37 -4.86 -30.63 14.44
CA ARG A 37 -6.12 -30.93 13.73
C ARG A 37 -7.04 -29.71 13.57
N TRP A 38 -6.93 -28.73 14.45
CA TRP A 38 -7.75 -27.51 14.44
C TRP A 38 -7.27 -26.45 13.43
N LEU A 39 -6.06 -26.57 12.87
CA LEU A 39 -5.51 -25.61 11.90
C LEU A 39 -6.32 -25.56 10.61
N ARG A 40 -6.66 -26.72 10.04
CA ARG A 40 -7.41 -26.76 8.78
C ARG A 40 -8.81 -26.15 8.91
N PRO A 41 -9.63 -26.50 9.93
CA PRO A 41 -10.89 -25.81 10.17
C PRO A 41 -10.74 -24.29 10.38
N LEU A 42 -9.69 -23.85 11.07
CA LEU A 42 -9.42 -22.42 11.26
C LEU A 42 -9.11 -21.72 9.93
N ALA A 43 -8.25 -22.30 9.10
CA ALA A 43 -7.90 -21.77 7.78
C ALA A 43 -9.12 -21.68 6.86
N VAL A 44 -9.99 -22.71 6.88
CA VAL A 44 -11.27 -22.69 6.13
C VAL A 44 -12.15 -21.53 6.59
N ARG A 45 -12.31 -21.31 7.90
CA ARG A 45 -13.12 -20.20 8.40
C ARG A 45 -12.52 -18.85 8.02
N LEU A 46 -11.20 -18.70 8.08
CA LEU A 46 -10.51 -17.47 7.67
C LEU A 46 -10.80 -17.14 6.21
N LEU A 47 -10.57 -18.09 5.31
CA LEU A 47 -10.79 -17.89 3.86
C LEU A 47 -12.27 -17.66 3.51
N ALA A 48 -13.20 -18.21 4.30
CA ALA A 48 -14.63 -18.05 4.09
C ALA A 48 -15.20 -16.73 4.63
N ASN A 49 -14.58 -16.12 5.66
CA ASN A 49 -15.09 -14.93 6.33
C ASN A 49 -14.36 -13.63 5.96
N LEU A 50 -13.13 -13.73 5.42
CA LEU A 50 -12.38 -12.58 4.94
C LEU A 50 -12.42 -12.55 3.42
N ASP A 51 -12.78 -11.40 2.84
CA ASP A 51 -12.64 -11.19 1.41
C ASP A 51 -11.16 -11.09 0.99
N GLU A 52 -10.88 -11.09 -0.31
CA GLU A 52 -9.49 -11.01 -0.80
C GLU A 52 -8.75 -9.75 -0.31
N ALA A 53 -9.46 -8.65 -0.03
CA ALA A 53 -8.85 -7.40 0.43
C ALA A 53 -8.48 -7.51 1.91
N ASP A 54 -9.35 -8.07 2.75
CA ASP A 54 -9.11 -8.35 4.15
C ASP A 54 -7.99 -9.35 4.38
N GLN A 55 -7.90 -10.39 3.55
CA GLN A 55 -6.80 -11.35 3.62
C GLN A 55 -5.42 -10.72 3.36
N ARG A 56 -5.35 -9.52 2.75
CA ARG A 56 -4.09 -8.79 2.57
C ARG A 56 -3.75 -7.85 3.73
N ARG A 57 -4.72 -7.58 4.62
CA ARG A 57 -4.55 -6.65 5.75
C ARG A 57 -4.14 -7.42 6.99
N GLU A 58 -2.92 -7.19 7.46
CA GLU A 58 -2.39 -7.81 8.68
C GLU A 58 -3.33 -7.63 9.88
N ALA A 59 -3.85 -6.42 10.07
CA ALA A 59 -4.77 -6.15 11.16
C ALA A 59 -6.06 -6.97 11.06
N ALA A 60 -6.64 -7.13 9.86
CA ALA A 60 -7.87 -7.89 9.67
C ALA A 60 -7.66 -9.39 9.95
N VAL A 61 -6.57 -9.96 9.45
CA VAL A 61 -6.18 -11.35 9.69
C VAL A 61 -5.90 -11.60 11.17
N ALA A 62 -5.12 -10.72 11.83
CA ALA A 62 -4.81 -10.83 13.25
C ALA A 62 -6.07 -10.75 14.12
N TRP A 63 -6.96 -9.80 13.83
CA TRP A 63 -8.22 -9.68 14.56
C TRP A 63 -9.13 -10.88 14.37
N PHE A 64 -9.24 -11.39 13.13
CA PHE A 64 -10.02 -12.60 12.86
C PHE A 64 -9.50 -13.78 13.67
N LEU A 65 -8.19 -14.04 13.63
CA LEU A 65 -7.57 -15.16 14.35
C LEU A 65 -7.77 -15.03 15.86
N PHE A 66 -7.51 -13.84 16.42
CA PHE A 66 -7.64 -13.59 17.85
C PHE A 66 -9.07 -13.75 18.38
N LEU A 67 -10.08 -13.40 17.58
CA LEU A 67 -11.50 -13.48 17.95
C LEU A 67 -12.16 -14.81 17.56
N ASP A 68 -11.49 -15.68 16.82
CA ASP A 68 -12.05 -16.96 16.39
C ASP A 68 -12.24 -17.91 17.58
N ARG A 69 -13.47 -18.33 17.83
CA ARG A 69 -13.83 -19.21 18.97
C ARG A 69 -13.14 -20.57 18.90
N GLY A 70 -12.84 -21.08 17.70
CA GLY A 70 -12.16 -22.36 17.53
C GLY A 70 -10.68 -22.25 17.85
N PHE A 71 -10.05 -21.13 17.53
CA PHE A 71 -8.69 -20.78 17.91
C PHE A 71 -8.59 -20.61 19.43
N GLN A 72 -9.44 -19.77 20.04
CA GLN A 72 -9.45 -19.55 21.50
C GLN A 72 -9.58 -20.87 22.26
N ARG A 73 -10.56 -21.70 21.88
CA ARG A 73 -10.74 -23.04 22.47
C ARG A 73 -9.53 -23.94 22.27
N ALA A 74 -8.79 -23.81 21.17
CA ALA A 74 -7.60 -24.61 20.93
C ALA A 74 -6.44 -24.17 21.85
N CYS A 75 -6.25 -22.86 22.05
CA CYS A 75 -5.28 -22.32 23.00
C CYS A 75 -5.66 -22.65 24.45
N ASP A 76 -6.94 -22.65 24.80
CA ASP A 76 -7.39 -23.03 26.15
C ASP A 76 -7.15 -24.51 26.48
N ASN A 77 -7.32 -25.39 25.48
CA ASN A 77 -7.26 -26.85 25.67
C ASN A 77 -5.87 -27.46 25.42
N HIS A 78 -4.95 -26.69 24.86
CA HIS A 78 -3.63 -27.18 24.46
C HIS A 78 -2.56 -26.16 24.84
N ASP A 79 -1.39 -26.65 25.24
CA ASP A 79 -0.21 -25.81 25.43
C ASP A 79 0.35 -25.42 24.05
N VAL A 80 -0.22 -24.38 23.45
CA VAL A 80 0.16 -23.88 22.13
C VAL A 80 1.26 -22.85 22.32
N ASP A 81 2.43 -23.14 21.74
CA ASP A 81 3.56 -22.21 21.72
C ASP A 81 4.08 -22.00 20.30
N VAL A 82 4.74 -20.87 20.07
CA VAL A 82 5.37 -20.55 18.79
C VAL A 82 6.74 -21.21 18.75
N ALA A 83 6.82 -22.36 18.07
CA ALA A 83 8.08 -23.07 17.88
C ALA A 83 9.03 -22.33 16.93
N GLN A 84 8.49 -21.68 15.90
CA GLN A 84 9.28 -20.96 14.92
C GLN A 84 8.56 -19.70 14.43
N TRP A 85 9.23 -18.55 14.59
CA TRP A 85 8.81 -17.32 13.93
C TRP A 85 9.21 -17.37 12.46
N ILE A 86 8.21 -17.47 11.58
CA ILE A 86 8.44 -17.35 10.14
C ILE A 86 8.62 -15.86 9.85
N HIS A 87 9.86 -15.42 9.71
CA HIS A 87 10.15 -14.05 9.32
C HIS A 87 9.93 -13.88 7.82
N ILE A 88 9.09 -12.91 7.47
CA ILE A 88 8.96 -12.44 6.09
C ILE A 88 10.21 -11.62 5.78
N THR A 89 11.23 -12.26 5.19
CA THR A 89 12.42 -11.54 4.69
C THR A 89 12.12 -10.77 3.41
N ARG A 90 11.14 -11.24 2.64
CA ARG A 90 10.61 -10.61 1.44
C ARG A 90 9.14 -10.99 1.25
N PRO A 91 8.17 -10.09 1.53
CA PRO A 91 6.75 -10.41 1.33
C PRO A 91 6.46 -10.64 -0.15
N PRO A 92 5.60 -11.59 -0.54
CA PRO A 92 5.18 -11.70 -1.92
C PRO A 92 4.32 -10.49 -2.31
N MET A 93 4.49 -9.98 -3.54
CA MET A 93 3.58 -8.98 -4.11
C MET A 93 2.22 -9.64 -4.38
N ARG A 94 1.14 -9.07 -3.82
CA ARG A 94 -0.23 -9.57 -4.00
C ARG A 94 -1.13 -8.50 -4.65
N PRO A 95 -1.08 -8.34 -5.98
CA PRO A 95 -1.90 -7.35 -6.66
C PRO A 95 -3.39 -7.70 -6.58
N ILE A 96 -4.25 -6.68 -6.53
CA ILE A 96 -5.69 -6.85 -6.76
C ILE A 96 -5.95 -7.42 -8.16
N ALA A 97 -7.10 -8.06 -8.37
CA ALA A 97 -7.49 -8.63 -9.67
C ALA A 97 -7.29 -7.65 -10.84
N ALA A 98 -7.69 -6.38 -10.67
CA ALA A 98 -7.55 -5.34 -11.70
C ALA A 98 -6.09 -4.97 -12.03
N ALA A 99 -5.14 -5.32 -11.16
CA ALA A 99 -3.73 -4.98 -11.25
C ALA A 99 -2.81 -6.17 -11.52
N ARG A 100 -3.34 -7.39 -11.64
CA ARG A 100 -2.54 -8.61 -11.87
C ARG A 100 -1.68 -8.53 -13.12
N ASP A 101 -2.20 -7.89 -14.16
CA ASP A 101 -1.54 -7.80 -15.47
C ASP A 101 -0.79 -6.46 -15.66
N TRP A 102 -0.69 -5.63 -14.62
CA TRP A 102 0.05 -4.37 -14.72
C TRP A 102 1.55 -4.66 -14.82
N GLN A 103 2.20 -4.04 -15.80
CA GLN A 103 3.63 -4.20 -16.04
C GLN A 103 4.45 -3.33 -15.10
N VAL A 104 4.38 -3.61 -13.80
CA VAL A 104 5.10 -2.87 -12.76
C VAL A 104 6.19 -3.75 -12.12
N PRO A 105 7.33 -3.16 -11.68
CA PRO A 105 8.38 -3.91 -11.02
C PRO A 105 7.89 -4.51 -9.70
N SER A 106 8.27 -5.75 -9.42
CA SER A 106 7.98 -6.43 -8.16
C SER A 106 8.91 -5.94 -7.04
N ILE A 107 8.56 -4.82 -6.41
CA ILE A 107 9.30 -4.25 -5.28
C ILE A 107 8.58 -4.61 -3.98
N CYS A 108 9.20 -5.46 -3.17
CA CYS A 108 8.56 -6.06 -2.00
C CYS A 108 9.13 -5.57 -0.66
N THR A 109 10.30 -4.93 -0.69
CA THR A 109 10.98 -4.47 0.53
C THR A 109 11.46 -3.03 0.37
N PRO A 110 11.65 -2.28 1.48
CA PRO A 110 12.29 -0.97 1.42
C PRO A 110 13.70 -1.02 0.81
N GLY A 111 14.44 -2.13 1.03
CA GLY A 111 15.75 -2.36 0.41
C GLY A 111 15.65 -2.46 -1.11
N GLU A 112 14.74 -3.30 -1.63
CA GLU A 112 14.48 -3.39 -3.07
C GLU A 112 14.03 -2.05 -3.66
N LEU A 113 13.23 -1.26 -2.92
CA LEU A 113 12.82 0.07 -3.37
C LEU A 113 14.02 1.03 -3.43
N ALA A 114 14.91 0.95 -2.45
CA ALA A 114 16.13 1.77 -2.39
C ALA A 114 17.05 1.44 -3.56
N ASP A 115 17.30 0.14 -3.80
CA ASP A 115 18.11 -0.34 -4.93
C ASP A 115 17.50 0.07 -6.27
N TRP A 116 16.18 -0.08 -6.43
CA TRP A 116 15.48 0.28 -7.67
C TRP A 116 15.49 1.80 -7.95
N LEU A 117 15.46 2.62 -6.89
CA LEU A 117 15.55 4.08 -6.97
C LEU A 117 17.00 4.59 -7.04
N ASP A 118 18.00 3.70 -6.96
CA ASP A 118 19.42 4.05 -6.86
C ASP A 118 19.69 4.97 -5.65
N VAL A 119 19.14 4.65 -4.48
CA VAL A 119 19.38 5.43 -3.25
C VAL A 119 19.79 4.53 -2.10
N GLU A 120 20.59 5.07 -1.18
CA GLU A 120 20.89 4.37 0.07
C GLU A 120 19.60 4.22 0.91
N PRO A 121 19.40 3.09 1.62
CA PRO A 121 18.17 2.86 2.41
C PRO A 121 17.86 3.95 3.44
N ASN A 122 18.88 4.48 4.11
CA ASN A 122 18.74 5.60 5.05
C ASN A 122 18.26 6.90 4.36
N ARG A 123 18.64 7.12 3.10
CA ARG A 123 18.17 8.26 2.30
C ARG A 123 16.75 8.05 1.78
N LEU A 124 16.35 6.81 1.54
CA LEU A 124 14.96 6.51 1.18
C LEU A 124 14.00 6.94 2.28
N GLU A 125 14.29 6.59 3.54
CA GLU A 125 13.51 7.04 4.70
C GLU A 125 13.45 8.57 4.81
N TRP A 126 14.58 9.23 4.51
CA TRP A 126 14.67 10.68 4.49
C TRP A 126 13.79 11.31 3.41
N TYR A 127 13.78 10.78 2.18
CA TYR A 127 12.91 11.26 1.10
C TYR A 127 11.43 10.95 1.31
N ALA A 128 11.11 9.87 2.01
CA ALA A 128 9.74 9.50 2.37
C ALA A 128 9.17 10.32 3.53
N ASP A 129 10.01 11.11 4.22
CA ASP A 129 9.67 11.92 5.39
C ASP A 129 8.81 11.19 6.42
N LEU A 130 9.16 9.94 6.74
CA LEU A 130 8.35 9.07 7.62
C LEU A 130 8.20 9.62 9.05
N ARG A 131 9.07 10.55 9.45
CA ARG A 131 9.09 11.20 10.76
C ARG A 131 8.54 12.63 10.72
N SER A 132 7.98 13.06 9.59
CA SER A 132 7.45 14.42 9.37
C SER A 132 8.46 15.52 9.72
N LEU A 133 9.75 15.27 9.51
CA LEU A 133 10.85 16.16 9.91
C LEU A 133 10.80 17.50 9.17
N GLU A 134 10.22 17.54 7.97
CA GLU A 134 9.99 18.80 7.24
C GLU A 134 9.04 19.76 8.00
N SER A 135 8.11 19.21 8.79
CA SER A 135 7.16 20.01 9.57
C SER A 135 7.77 20.59 10.86
N TYR A 136 8.74 19.88 11.46
CA TYR A 136 9.35 20.27 12.73
C TYR A 136 10.53 21.25 12.58
N TRP A 137 11.25 21.22 11.45
CA TRP A 137 12.39 22.11 11.20
C TRP A 137 12.06 23.15 10.12
N PRO A 138 11.61 24.37 10.50
CA PRO A 138 11.23 25.41 9.56
C PRO A 138 12.41 26.01 8.76
N GLN A 139 13.65 25.64 9.09
CA GLN A 139 14.83 26.07 8.34
C GLN A 139 14.94 25.31 7.01
N ASN A 140 14.88 26.04 5.89
CA ASN A 140 14.86 25.57 4.49
C ASN A 140 15.90 24.49 4.08
N LYS A 141 16.95 24.24 4.86
CA LYS A 141 18.02 23.31 4.48
C LYS A 141 17.51 21.87 4.38
N LEU A 142 16.59 21.48 5.25
CA LEU A 142 16.09 20.11 5.35
C LEU A 142 14.90 19.79 4.44
N ARG A 143 14.25 20.79 3.83
CA ARG A 143 13.10 20.56 2.93
C ARG A 143 13.52 19.95 1.60
N HIS A 144 12.69 19.09 1.03
CA HIS A 144 12.91 18.50 -0.29
C HIS A 144 12.38 19.36 -1.44
N TYR A 145 11.59 20.39 -1.13
CA TYR A 145 10.96 21.28 -2.11
C TYR A 145 11.43 22.73 -1.97
N HIS A 146 11.43 23.43 -3.11
CA HIS A 146 11.48 24.89 -3.18
C HIS A 146 10.06 25.44 -3.30
N TYR A 147 9.71 26.35 -2.39
CA TYR A 147 8.40 26.96 -2.33
C TYR A 147 8.44 28.33 -3.00
N ARG A 148 7.49 28.58 -3.91
CA ARG A 148 7.28 29.89 -4.51
C ARG A 148 5.80 30.27 -4.40
N LEU A 149 5.54 31.48 -3.96
CA LEU A 149 4.19 32.05 -3.97
C LEU A 149 3.99 32.77 -5.30
N LEU A 150 2.90 32.44 -5.99
CA LEU A 150 2.46 33.11 -7.20
C LEU A 150 1.11 33.76 -6.93
N GLU A 151 0.97 35.02 -7.29
CA GLU A 151 -0.33 35.68 -7.25
C GLU A 151 -1.18 35.21 -8.43
N LYS A 152 -2.41 34.78 -8.15
CA LYS A 152 -3.43 34.58 -9.17
C LYS A 152 -4.11 35.91 -9.47
N ARG A 153 -4.84 35.95 -10.59
CA ARG A 153 -5.83 37.00 -10.85
C ARG A 153 -6.82 37.05 -9.67
N PHE A 154 -7.13 38.25 -9.20
CA PHE A 154 -8.04 38.53 -8.06
C PHE A 154 -7.51 38.16 -6.67
N GLY A 155 -6.20 38.23 -6.43
CA GLY A 155 -5.61 38.25 -5.08
C GLY A 155 -5.48 36.91 -4.36
N GLN A 156 -5.91 35.80 -4.97
CA GLN A 156 -5.62 34.46 -4.45
C GLN A 156 -4.15 34.09 -4.66
N VAL A 157 -3.52 33.41 -3.70
CA VAL A 157 -2.13 32.93 -3.82
C VAL A 157 -2.12 31.47 -4.28
N ARG A 158 -1.19 31.11 -5.16
CA ARG A 158 -0.84 29.75 -5.53
C ARG A 158 0.55 29.43 -4.99
N VAL A 159 0.65 28.43 -4.13
CA VAL A 159 1.93 27.86 -3.72
C VAL A 159 2.40 26.92 -4.82
N ILE A 160 3.64 27.09 -5.28
CA ILE A 160 4.34 26.18 -6.17
C ILE A 160 5.44 25.48 -5.40
N GLU A 161 5.33 24.15 -5.32
CA GLU A 161 6.29 23.28 -4.67
C GLU A 161 7.12 22.59 -5.75
N SER A 162 8.36 23.05 -5.96
CA SER A 162 9.26 22.46 -6.94
C SER A 162 10.23 21.50 -6.24
N PRO A 163 10.22 20.19 -6.55
CA PRO A 163 11.14 19.25 -5.93
C PRO A 163 12.59 19.60 -6.27
N LYS A 164 13.50 19.43 -5.31
CA LYS A 164 14.95 19.51 -5.51
C LYS A 164 15.39 18.45 -6.54
N PRO A 165 16.52 18.66 -7.25
CA PRO A 165 16.93 17.80 -8.37
C PRO A 165 16.92 16.28 -8.08
N ARG A 166 17.43 15.86 -6.91
CA ARG A 166 17.47 14.43 -6.55
C ARG A 166 16.07 13.84 -6.30
N LEU A 167 15.21 14.53 -5.56
CA LEU A 167 13.82 14.10 -5.38
C LEU A 167 13.07 14.07 -6.72
N LYS A 168 13.32 15.07 -7.59
CA LYS A 168 12.73 15.11 -8.94
C LYS A 168 13.15 13.90 -9.79
N GLN A 169 14.38 13.43 -9.66
CA GLN A 169 14.86 12.22 -10.33
C GLN A 169 14.12 10.98 -9.82
N ILE A 170 14.01 10.82 -8.49
CA ILE A 170 13.25 9.73 -7.85
C ILE A 170 11.80 9.72 -8.34
N GLN A 171 11.12 10.86 -8.32
CA GLN A 171 9.73 10.98 -8.79
C GLN A 171 9.58 10.65 -10.28
N ARG A 172 10.57 10.97 -11.11
CA ARG A 172 10.58 10.58 -12.53
C ARG A 172 10.78 9.09 -12.73
N GLN A 173 11.62 8.45 -11.92
CA GLN A 173 11.80 7.01 -11.93
C GLN A 173 10.48 6.30 -11.56
N ILE A 174 9.81 6.76 -10.50
CA ILE A 174 8.47 6.28 -10.11
C ILE A 174 7.46 6.48 -11.24
N LEU A 175 7.43 7.67 -11.86
CA LEU A 175 6.53 7.96 -12.97
C LEU A 175 6.74 7.00 -14.14
N THR A 176 7.98 6.87 -14.61
CA THR A 176 8.30 6.14 -15.84
C THR A 176 8.32 4.63 -15.64
N GLY A 177 8.74 4.15 -14.47
CA GLY A 177 8.88 2.72 -14.20
C GLY A 177 7.70 2.09 -13.44
N ILE A 178 6.77 2.88 -12.91
CA ILE A 178 5.55 2.36 -12.25
C ILE A 178 4.30 3.02 -12.85
N LEU A 179 4.14 4.34 -12.69
CA LEU A 179 2.85 4.99 -12.94
C LEU A 179 2.44 5.00 -14.43
N ASP A 180 3.38 5.12 -15.36
CA ASP A 180 3.14 5.07 -16.80
C ASP A 180 2.63 3.68 -17.26
N HIS A 181 2.82 2.63 -16.45
CA HIS A 181 2.37 1.26 -16.72
C HIS A 181 1.00 0.93 -16.11
N ILE A 182 0.40 1.87 -15.36
CA ILE A 182 -0.91 1.71 -14.75
C ILE A 182 -1.98 2.34 -15.65
N PRO A 183 -2.91 1.57 -16.22
CA PRO A 183 -3.92 2.10 -17.13
C PRO A 183 -4.91 3.01 -16.39
N PRO A 184 -4.99 4.31 -16.74
CA PRO A 184 -6.01 5.18 -16.17
C PRO A 184 -7.38 4.89 -16.80
N HIS A 185 -8.45 5.35 -16.15
CA HIS A 185 -9.79 5.27 -16.71
C HIS A 185 -9.83 5.92 -18.11
N PRO A 186 -10.54 5.35 -19.12
CA PRO A 186 -10.53 5.87 -20.49
C PRO A 186 -10.94 7.33 -20.62
N ALA A 187 -11.84 7.81 -19.75
CA ALA A 187 -12.30 9.20 -19.68
C ALA A 187 -11.31 10.17 -18.98
N ALA A 188 -10.16 9.70 -18.50
CA ALA A 188 -9.11 10.56 -17.96
C ALA A 188 -8.21 11.07 -19.09
N HIS A 189 -8.21 12.39 -19.28
CA HIS A 189 -7.40 13.07 -20.31
C HIS A 189 -6.29 13.96 -19.73
N GLY A 190 -6.44 14.43 -18.48
CA GLY A 190 -5.44 15.28 -17.83
C GLY A 190 -4.12 14.54 -17.62
N PHE A 191 -3.00 15.22 -17.93
CA PHE A 191 -1.63 14.71 -17.76
C PHE A 191 -1.32 13.37 -18.46
N ARG A 192 -2.17 12.93 -19.40
CA ARG A 192 -2.04 11.66 -20.11
C ARG A 192 -1.41 11.86 -21.47
N ARG A 193 -0.40 11.03 -21.81
CA ARG A 193 0.21 11.04 -23.15
C ARG A 193 -0.82 10.70 -24.22
N GLY A 194 -0.77 11.41 -25.34
CA GLY A 194 -1.71 11.26 -26.46
C GLY A 194 -3.08 11.91 -26.23
N CYS A 195 -3.37 12.42 -25.03
CA CYS A 195 -4.56 13.22 -24.76
C CYS A 195 -4.23 14.72 -24.81
N SER A 196 -5.26 15.50 -25.12
CA SER A 196 -5.20 16.96 -25.19
C SER A 196 -6.52 17.59 -24.72
N ILE A 197 -6.49 18.90 -24.49
CA ILE A 197 -7.69 19.69 -24.16
C ILE A 197 -8.78 19.49 -25.24
N ASN A 198 -8.38 19.38 -26.51
CA ASN A 198 -9.31 19.11 -27.60
C ASN A 198 -9.97 17.73 -27.48
N SER A 199 -9.18 16.67 -27.23
CA SER A 199 -9.72 15.32 -27.04
C SER A 199 -10.67 15.23 -25.84
N PHE A 200 -10.42 16.02 -24.79
CA PHE A 200 -11.28 16.13 -23.61
C PHE A 200 -12.59 16.86 -23.93
N ALA A 201 -12.54 17.95 -24.69
CA ALA A 201 -13.72 18.75 -25.02
C ALA A 201 -14.65 18.06 -26.03
N ARG A 202 -14.10 17.27 -26.97
CA ARG A 202 -14.83 16.68 -28.11
C ARG A 202 -16.11 15.91 -27.71
N PRO A 203 -16.13 15.05 -26.68
CA PRO A 203 -17.34 14.33 -26.26
C PRO A 203 -18.47 15.23 -25.76
N HIS A 204 -18.16 16.47 -25.36
CA HIS A 204 -19.11 17.44 -24.81
C HIS A 204 -19.72 18.36 -25.87
N VAL A 205 -19.15 18.43 -27.07
CA VAL A 205 -19.64 19.28 -28.15
C VAL A 205 -21.06 18.86 -28.56
N GLY A 206 -21.96 19.85 -28.71
CA GLY A 206 -23.35 19.62 -29.10
C GLY A 206 -24.24 18.99 -28.02
N LYS A 207 -23.74 18.78 -26.80
CA LYS A 207 -24.58 18.34 -25.67
C LYS A 207 -25.43 19.50 -25.18
N ARG A 208 -26.72 19.23 -24.95
CA ARG A 208 -27.69 20.24 -24.46
C ARG A 208 -27.33 20.76 -23.07
N ILE A 209 -26.72 19.92 -22.23
CA ILE A 209 -26.33 20.22 -20.86
C ILE A 209 -24.93 19.65 -20.63
N VAL A 210 -24.05 20.46 -20.02
CA VAL A 210 -22.71 20.05 -19.58
C VAL A 210 -22.58 20.42 -18.11
N VAL A 211 -22.31 19.43 -17.25
CA VAL A 211 -22.09 19.64 -15.82
C VAL A 211 -20.59 19.84 -15.59
N ARG A 212 -20.23 20.95 -14.95
CA ARG A 212 -18.84 21.25 -14.57
C ARG A 212 -18.69 21.11 -13.06
N ILE A 213 -17.76 20.25 -12.66
CA ILE A 213 -17.40 20.01 -11.26
C ILE A 213 -15.89 20.23 -11.14
N ASP A 214 -15.46 20.85 -10.04
CA ASP A 214 -14.06 21.05 -9.71
C ASP A 214 -13.82 20.65 -8.26
N LEU A 215 -12.61 20.17 -7.95
CA LEU A 215 -12.23 19.76 -6.61
C LEU A 215 -11.40 20.87 -5.96
N GLN A 216 -11.86 21.37 -4.82
CA GLN A 216 -11.09 22.29 -4.01
C GLN A 216 -9.88 21.58 -3.40
N ASP A 217 -8.71 22.22 -3.47
CA ASP A 217 -7.49 21.79 -2.78
C ASP A 217 -7.13 20.30 -3.03
N PHE A 218 -7.17 19.88 -4.30
CA PHE A 218 -7.02 18.48 -4.72
C PHE A 218 -5.81 17.76 -4.12
N PHE A 219 -4.59 18.29 -4.28
CA PHE A 219 -3.38 17.64 -3.77
C PHE A 219 -3.33 17.53 -2.23
N PRO A 220 -3.51 18.63 -1.47
CA PRO A 220 -3.46 18.56 0.00
C PRO A 220 -4.66 17.81 0.62
N SER A 221 -5.76 17.59 -0.11
CA SER A 221 -6.92 16.82 0.39
C SER A 221 -6.74 15.30 0.32
N ILE A 222 -5.68 14.79 -0.34
CA ILE A 222 -5.40 13.35 -0.38
C ILE A 222 -4.56 12.97 0.84
N SER A 223 -5.19 12.32 1.82
CA SER A 223 -4.51 11.86 3.03
C SER A 223 -3.68 10.60 2.81
N GLN A 224 -2.61 10.44 3.59
CA GLN A 224 -1.79 9.22 3.58
C GLN A 224 -2.61 7.96 3.89
N PHE A 225 -3.62 8.06 4.76
CA PHE A 225 -4.53 6.95 5.07
C PHE A 225 -5.30 6.48 3.85
N ARG A 226 -5.75 7.41 2.99
CA ARG A 226 -6.43 7.07 1.74
C ARG A 226 -5.51 6.31 0.79
N ILE A 227 -4.22 6.64 0.77
CA ILE A 227 -3.22 5.94 -0.05
C ILE A 227 -2.96 4.54 0.52
N ARG A 228 -2.79 4.41 1.84
CA ARG A 228 -2.53 3.11 2.51
C ARG A 228 -3.72 2.15 2.51
N ALA A 229 -4.93 2.64 2.29
CA ALA A 229 -6.15 1.83 2.28
C ALA A 229 -6.48 1.20 0.92
N LEU A 230 -5.71 1.52 -0.14
CA LEU A 230 -5.82 0.92 -1.48
C LEU A 230 -5.12 -0.45 -1.53
#